data_AF-A0A914B7Y5-F1
#
_entry.id   AF-A0A914B7Y5-F1
#
_cell.length_a   1.000
_cell.length_b   1.000
_cell.length_c   1.000
_cell.angle_alpha   90.00
_cell.angle_beta   90.00
_cell.angle_gamma   90.00
#
_symmetry.space_group_name_H-M   'P 1'
#
loop_
_entity.id
_entity.type
_entity.pdbx_description
1 polymer ?
#
loop_
_entity_poly.entity_id
_entity_poly.type
_entity_poly.pdbx_seq_one_letter_code
_entity_poly.pdbx_strand_id
1 'polypeptide(L)'
;MNVILAVKQYVAKMIEESGPGMKVLLMDKDTISYVSMVYAQSEILQKEVYLFELLSNGSREMMKHLRCICFIRPTKENIDLLCYELKNPKYGIYCIYFSNVVSKSDVKRLAEADEQEVVREVQEFYGDFIAVSPHIFSFNIVGCSRGNVWSTGVLNRICAGVTAVLLSLKKCPMIRYQNSSELSKRLAENVKQVISKDAGLFDFRRTDVPPLLLIVDRHSDAVTPLLHQWTYQAMVHELLGIRNNRIDLSKVPGITKDLQEVVLSAEQDEFYAANLYNNFGEIGARIKELMEDFQKKSQSTKKIESIADMKAFVENYPQFKKMSGTVAKHVTVVGELSRMVGLHNLLEVSEIQQELACQNDHNEALKKVRGLIMSDKVRELDACCLVALYGLRYERHSNNDFMTLLSALTKRGVSERNKRLVRAVVEYGGERARGTDLFGQNNPISRTRRFFKGLKGVENIYTQHTPLLQETLDQLIKGKLREGSYPYLGPSQLKDRPQDIIVFMIGGITYEEALAVCNINKSNPGVRVVLGGTTLHNSQTYLEEVAIAQHM
;
A
#
# COMPACT_ATOMS: atom_id res chain seq x y z
N MET A 1 -8.79 -14.68 6.77
CA MET A 1 -8.02 -13.86 5.81
C MET A 1 -8.13 -12.39 6.22
N ASN A 2 -7.47 -12.01 7.33
CA ASN A 2 -7.41 -10.63 7.80
C ASN A 2 -6.00 -10.37 8.33
N VAL A 3 -5.22 -9.56 7.61
CA VAL A 3 -3.80 -9.34 7.95
C VAL A 3 -3.61 -8.40 9.14
N ILE A 4 -4.52 -7.45 9.37
CA ILE A 4 -4.52 -6.60 10.58
C ILE A 4 -4.71 -7.46 11.82
N LEU A 5 -5.73 -8.33 11.80
CA LEU A 5 -6.04 -9.19 12.94
C LEU A 5 -4.88 -10.15 13.24
N ALA A 6 -4.22 -10.69 12.21
CA ALA A 6 -3.09 -11.58 12.39
C ALA A 6 -1.93 -10.89 13.15
N VAL A 7 -1.54 -9.67 12.75
CA VAL A 7 -0.49 -8.91 13.44
C VAL A 7 -0.96 -8.45 14.84
N LYS A 8 -2.22 -8.00 14.99
CA LYS A 8 -2.79 -7.66 16.31
C LYS A 8 -2.69 -8.83 17.29
N GLN A 9 -3.01 -10.05 16.84
CA GLN A 9 -2.96 -11.24 17.67
C GLN A 9 -1.54 -11.58 18.11
N TYR A 10 -0.55 -11.48 17.22
CA TYR A 10 0.86 -11.67 17.60
C TYR A 10 1.29 -10.65 18.66
N VAL A 11 1.01 -9.37 18.45
CA VAL A 11 1.38 -8.32 19.42
C VAL A 11 0.65 -8.49 20.76
N ALA A 12 -0.64 -8.84 20.75
CA ALA A 12 -1.37 -9.14 21.96
C ALA A 12 -0.74 -10.30 22.74
N LYS A 13 -0.36 -11.37 22.02
CA LYS A 13 0.28 -12.54 22.60
C LYS A 13 1.65 -12.21 23.21
N MET A 14 2.47 -11.39 22.54
CA MET A 14 3.77 -10.93 23.10
C MET A 14 3.59 -10.25 24.46
N ILE A 15 2.56 -9.40 24.56
CA ILE A 15 2.27 -8.63 25.77
C ILE A 15 1.73 -9.54 26.88
N GLU A 16 0.88 -10.50 26.54
CA GLU A 16 0.29 -11.46 27.48
C GLU A 16 1.35 -12.42 28.05
N GLU A 17 2.17 -13.03 27.19
CA GLU A 17 3.20 -14.00 27.60
C GLU A 17 4.32 -13.35 28.42
N SER A 18 4.57 -12.06 28.23
CA SER A 18 5.52 -11.30 29.07
C SER A 18 5.12 -11.18 30.54
N GLY A 19 3.87 -11.52 30.90
CA GLY A 19 3.32 -11.48 32.25
C GLY A 19 2.96 -10.06 32.74
N PRO A 20 2.39 -9.92 33.94
CA PRO A 20 1.96 -8.62 34.47
C PRO A 20 3.14 -7.72 34.88
N GLY A 21 2.90 -6.41 34.91
CA GLY A 21 3.84 -5.39 35.38
C GLY A 21 4.27 -4.39 34.30
N MET A 22 5.10 -3.42 34.69
CA MET A 22 5.55 -2.36 33.78
C MET A 22 6.48 -2.90 32.69
N LYS A 23 6.09 -2.68 31.43
CA LYS A 23 6.79 -3.18 30.25
C LYS A 23 7.33 -2.05 29.38
N VAL A 24 8.42 -2.36 28.70
CA VAL A 24 8.98 -1.60 27.58
C VAL A 24 8.91 -2.45 26.32
N LEU A 25 8.44 -1.87 25.22
CA LEU A 25 8.48 -2.49 23.90
C LEU A 25 9.70 -1.98 23.14
N LEU A 26 10.69 -2.86 22.98
CA LEU A 26 11.95 -2.60 22.29
C LEU A 26 11.86 -3.14 20.86
N MET A 27 11.98 -2.25 19.87
CA MET A 27 11.75 -2.56 18.46
C MET A 27 12.93 -2.13 17.60
N ASP A 28 12.95 -2.55 16.33
CA ASP A 28 13.84 -2.01 15.33
C ASP A 28 13.12 -1.01 14.42
N LYS A 29 13.84 -0.50 13.41
CA LYS A 29 13.34 0.47 12.42
C LYS A 29 12.14 -0.05 11.61
N ASP A 30 12.02 -1.37 11.46
CA ASP A 30 10.98 -2.03 10.68
C ASP A 30 9.78 -2.41 11.56
N THR A 31 10.03 -3.11 12.68
CA THR A 31 8.96 -3.65 13.55
C THR A 31 8.17 -2.56 14.26
N ILE A 32 8.75 -1.39 14.51
CA ILE A 32 8.01 -0.22 14.99
C ILE A 32 6.87 0.16 14.03
N SER A 33 7.12 0.08 12.72
CA SER A 33 6.11 0.35 11.71
C SER A 33 5.02 -0.71 11.73
N TYR A 34 5.38 -1.99 11.92
CA TYR A 34 4.42 -3.10 11.96
C TYR A 34 3.43 -2.94 13.12
N VAL A 35 3.94 -2.62 14.31
CA VAL A 35 3.11 -2.41 15.51
C VAL A 35 2.28 -1.14 15.41
N SER A 36 2.87 -0.02 14.94
CA SER A 36 2.18 1.28 14.86
C SER A 36 0.96 1.29 13.94
N MET A 37 0.91 0.34 13.00
CA MET A 37 -0.17 0.22 12.01
C MET A 37 -1.40 -0.48 12.58
N VAL A 38 -1.22 -1.29 13.62
CA VAL A 38 -2.30 -2.10 14.18
C VAL A 38 -2.74 -1.69 15.58
N TYR A 39 -1.92 -0.95 16.33
CA TYR A 39 -2.25 -0.56 17.70
C TYR A 39 -2.12 0.94 17.91
N ALA A 40 -3.08 1.52 18.63
CA ALA A 40 -2.91 2.86 19.19
C ALA A 40 -1.99 2.83 20.41
N GLN A 41 -1.29 3.93 20.66
CA GLN A 41 -0.48 4.06 21.88
C GLN A 41 -1.34 3.90 23.14
N SER A 42 -2.56 4.47 23.15
CA SER A 42 -3.52 4.35 24.26
C SER A 42 -3.92 2.89 24.54
N GLU A 43 -4.12 2.08 23.49
CA GLU A 43 -4.48 0.67 23.62
C GLU A 43 -3.33 -0.17 24.18
N ILE A 44 -2.09 0.12 23.78
CA ILE A 44 -0.91 -0.58 24.30
C ILE A 44 -0.60 -0.17 25.75
N LEU A 45 -0.81 1.10 26.10
CA LEU A 45 -0.65 1.60 27.48
C LEU A 45 -1.60 0.90 28.46
N GLN A 46 -2.84 0.62 28.04
CA GLN A 46 -3.80 -0.15 28.83
C GLN A 46 -3.35 -1.60 29.10
N LYS A 47 -2.34 -2.10 28.37
CA LYS A 47 -1.73 -3.42 28.55
C LYS A 47 -0.39 -3.37 29.29
N GLU A 48 -0.17 -2.30 30.06
CA GLU A 48 1.00 -2.06 30.93
C GLU A 48 2.32 -1.84 30.17
N VAL A 49 2.27 -1.53 28.87
CA VAL A 49 3.45 -1.17 28.08
C VAL A 49 3.54 0.35 28.02
N TYR A 50 4.47 0.91 28.79
CA TYR A 50 4.57 2.36 29.02
C TYR A 50 5.64 3.04 28.17
N LEU A 51 6.66 2.29 27.75
CA LEU A 51 7.79 2.81 26.99
C LEU A 51 7.91 2.09 25.66
N PHE A 52 8.27 2.87 24.64
CA PHE A 52 8.54 2.40 23.28
C PHE A 52 9.92 2.88 22.91
N GLU A 53 10.81 1.93 22.61
CA GLU A 53 12.22 2.22 22.42
C GLU A 53 12.74 1.55 21.14
N LEU A 54 13.75 2.16 20.53
CA LEU A 54 14.47 1.56 19.42
C LEU A 54 15.72 0.84 19.95
N LEU A 55 15.96 -0.37 19.47
CA LEU A 55 17.14 -1.17 19.82
C LEU A 55 18.44 -0.43 19.48
N SER A 56 18.45 0.29 18.36
CA SER A 56 19.57 1.12 17.92
C SER A 56 19.84 2.35 18.80
N ASN A 57 18.92 2.72 19.70
CA ASN A 57 19.10 3.84 20.62
C ASN A 57 20.05 3.45 21.75
N GLY A 58 21.32 3.86 21.66
CA GLY A 58 22.34 3.59 22.66
C GLY A 58 22.15 4.37 23.97
N SER A 59 21.45 5.50 23.97
CA SER A 59 21.31 6.40 25.14
C SER A 59 20.12 6.06 26.05
N ARG A 60 19.50 4.89 25.87
CA ARG A 60 18.42 4.41 26.76
C ARG A 60 18.91 4.29 28.20
N GLU A 61 18.10 4.75 29.15
CA GLU A 61 18.40 4.67 30.58
C GLU A 61 18.27 3.24 31.12
N MET A 62 18.96 2.94 32.22
CA MET A 62 18.87 1.65 32.89
C MET A 62 17.65 1.62 33.80
N MET A 63 16.72 0.70 33.53
CA MET A 63 15.46 0.56 34.24
C MET A 63 15.19 -0.91 34.57
N LYS A 64 15.95 -1.46 35.53
CA LYS A 64 15.92 -2.89 35.92
C LYS A 64 14.57 -3.39 36.46
N HIS A 65 13.67 -2.48 36.84
CA HIS A 65 12.32 -2.83 37.28
C HIS A 65 11.35 -3.11 36.12
N LEU A 66 11.75 -2.83 34.87
CA LEU A 66 10.94 -3.06 33.68
C LEU A 66 11.18 -4.42 33.05
N ARG A 67 10.12 -4.96 32.44
CA ARG A 67 10.17 -6.11 31.54
C ARG A 67 10.29 -5.64 30.10
N CYS A 68 11.27 -6.17 29.37
CA CYS A 68 11.49 -5.85 27.97
C CYS A 68 10.81 -6.89 27.07
N ILE A 69 9.88 -6.41 26.24
CA ILE A 69 9.38 -7.14 25.08
C ILE A 69 10.22 -6.68 23.89
N CYS A 70 11.14 -7.52 23.43
CA CYS A 70 11.96 -7.21 22.27
C CYS A 70 11.31 -7.81 21.03
N PHE A 71 10.79 -6.98 20.12
CA PHE A 71 10.21 -7.45 18.85
C PHE A 71 11.02 -6.90 17.67
N ILE A 72 11.81 -7.76 17.02
CA ILE A 72 12.78 -7.35 15.99
C ILE A 72 12.82 -8.33 14.83
N ARG A 73 13.30 -7.87 13.67
CA ARG A 73 13.63 -8.74 12.55
C ARG A 73 14.94 -9.49 12.82
N PRO A 74 15.10 -10.76 12.40
CA PRO A 74 16.35 -11.52 12.57
C PRO A 74 17.41 -11.12 11.54
N THR A 75 17.78 -9.83 11.50
CA THR A 75 18.85 -9.32 10.64
C THR A 75 20.18 -9.35 11.37
N LYS A 76 21.30 -9.47 10.63
CA LYS A 76 22.64 -9.44 11.24
C LYS A 76 22.85 -8.21 12.13
N GLU A 77 22.44 -7.04 11.65
CA GLU A 77 22.47 -5.76 12.39
C GLU A 77 21.73 -5.86 13.72
N ASN A 78 20.50 -6.36 13.71
CA ASN A 78 19.68 -6.48 14.92
C ASN A 78 20.22 -7.55 15.90
N ILE A 79 20.75 -8.67 15.39
CA ILE A 79 21.38 -9.69 16.24
C ILE A 79 22.62 -9.10 16.93
N ASP A 80 23.45 -8.34 16.20
CA ASP A 80 24.63 -7.70 16.77
C ASP A 80 24.26 -6.67 17.85
N LEU A 81 23.24 -5.84 17.60
CA LEU A 81 22.73 -4.88 18.57
C LEU A 81 22.10 -5.55 19.80
N LEU A 82 21.37 -6.65 19.62
CA LEU A 82 20.77 -7.38 20.72
C LEU A 82 21.83 -8.11 21.56
N CYS A 83 22.86 -8.69 20.95
CA CYS A 83 24.01 -9.21 21.68
C CYS A 83 24.69 -8.12 22.52
N TYR A 84 24.82 -6.90 22.00
CA TYR A 84 25.38 -5.77 22.75
C TYR A 84 24.49 -5.37 23.93
N GLU A 85 23.16 -5.34 23.73
CA GLU A 85 22.18 -5.10 24.79
C GLU A 85 22.26 -6.17 25.89
N LEU A 86 22.32 -7.45 25.55
CA LEU A 86 22.31 -8.55 26.53
C LEU A 86 23.59 -8.64 27.38
N LYS A 87 24.73 -8.17 26.85
CA LYS A 87 25.98 -8.06 27.63
C LYS A 87 25.89 -7.02 28.75
N ASN A 88 25.13 -5.94 28.52
CA ASN A 88 24.90 -4.87 29.48
C ASN A 88 23.39 -4.56 29.54
N PRO A 89 22.57 -5.49 30.07
CA PRO A 89 21.13 -5.41 29.94
C PRO A 89 20.61 -4.18 30.68
N LYS A 90 19.76 -3.40 30.03
CA LYS A 90 19.16 -2.19 30.60
C LYS A 90 17.91 -2.48 31.42
N TYR A 91 17.25 -3.59 31.12
CA TYR A 91 16.01 -4.02 31.76
C TYR A 91 16.24 -5.27 32.61
N GLY A 92 15.26 -5.64 33.44
CA GLY A 92 15.39 -6.75 34.37
C GLY A 92 15.14 -8.12 33.74
N ILE A 93 14.24 -8.19 32.76
CA ILE A 93 13.83 -9.43 32.07
C ILE A 93 13.64 -9.12 30.59
N TYR A 94 14.06 -10.03 29.71
CA TYR A 94 13.86 -9.93 28.26
C TYR A 94 13.02 -11.10 27.74
N CYS A 95 11.94 -10.78 27.02
CA CYS A 95 11.17 -11.71 26.19
C CYS A 95 11.45 -11.33 24.73
N ILE A 96 12.15 -12.18 23.99
CA ILE A 96 12.64 -11.88 22.64
C ILE A 96 11.71 -12.55 21.61
N TYR A 97 11.22 -11.74 20.67
CA TYR A 97 10.33 -12.15 19.60
C TYR A 97 10.93 -11.74 18.26
N PHE A 98 11.17 -12.72 17.38
CA PHE A 98 11.62 -12.46 16.02
C PHE A 98 10.45 -12.36 15.05
N SER A 99 10.47 -11.39 14.14
CA SER A 99 9.41 -11.24 13.13
C SER A 99 9.39 -12.36 12.08
N ASN A 100 10.45 -13.17 12.01
CA ASN A 100 10.65 -14.23 11.03
C ASN A 100 11.55 -15.34 11.61
N VAL A 101 11.81 -16.39 10.83
CA VAL A 101 12.66 -17.52 11.23
C VAL A 101 14.07 -17.04 11.60
N VAL A 102 14.57 -17.46 12.76
CA VAL A 102 15.92 -17.14 13.25
C VAL A 102 16.85 -18.34 13.10
N SER A 103 18.12 -18.09 12.77
CA SER A 103 19.09 -19.18 12.60
C SER A 103 19.53 -19.75 13.96
N LYS A 104 19.79 -21.07 14.02
CA LYS A 104 20.33 -21.71 15.23
C LYS A 104 21.65 -21.10 15.68
N SER A 105 22.47 -20.63 14.73
CA SER A 105 23.71 -19.91 15.03
C SER A 105 23.47 -18.58 15.72
N ASP A 106 22.46 -17.81 15.29
CA ASP A 106 22.14 -16.54 15.94
C ASP A 106 21.55 -16.74 17.33
N VAL A 107 20.72 -17.77 17.52
CA VAL A 107 20.23 -18.15 18.86
C VAL A 107 21.39 -18.51 19.78
N LYS A 108 22.38 -19.27 19.31
CA LYS A 108 23.59 -19.59 20.08
C LYS A 108 24.38 -18.33 20.45
N ARG A 109 24.54 -17.39 19.53
CA ARG A 109 25.22 -16.10 19.79
C ARG A 109 24.51 -15.26 20.84
N LEU A 110 23.17 -15.27 20.85
CA LEU A 110 22.38 -14.57 21.87
C LEU A 110 22.53 -15.24 23.24
N ALA A 111 22.53 -16.58 23.28
CA ALA A 111 22.76 -17.32 24.52
C ALA A 111 24.15 -17.08 25.10
N GLU A 112 25.20 -17.00 24.26
CA GLU A 112 26.55 -16.64 24.69
C GLU A 112 26.66 -15.19 25.19
N ALA A 113 25.80 -14.29 24.72
CA ALA A 113 25.79 -12.88 25.13
C ALA A 113 24.99 -12.62 26.42
N ASP A 114 24.08 -13.52 26.81
CA ASP A 114 23.25 -13.39 28.01
C ASP A 114 23.96 -13.90 29.28
N GLU A 115 25.08 -13.27 29.61
CA GLU A 115 25.89 -13.63 30.79
C GLU A 115 25.15 -13.40 32.12
N GLN A 116 24.11 -12.57 32.13
CA GLN A 116 23.31 -12.23 33.31
C GLN A 116 22.00 -13.03 33.39
N GLU A 117 21.77 -13.97 32.47
CA GLU A 117 20.58 -14.86 32.42
C GLU A 117 19.25 -14.08 32.49
N VAL A 118 19.17 -12.94 31.80
CA VAL A 118 17.98 -12.08 31.81
C VAL A 118 16.96 -12.48 30.75
N VAL A 119 17.33 -13.31 29.77
CA VAL A 119 16.42 -13.78 28.72
C VAL A 119 15.53 -14.90 29.28
N ARG A 120 14.23 -14.63 29.30
CA ARG A 120 13.22 -15.60 29.75
C ARG A 120 12.69 -16.46 28.62
N GLU A 121 12.57 -15.89 27.42
CA GLU A 121 11.85 -16.49 26.32
C GLU A 121 12.38 -16.00 24.97
N VAL A 122 12.39 -16.90 23.99
CA VAL A 122 12.70 -16.62 22.59
C VAL A 122 11.65 -17.29 21.71
N GLN A 123 10.88 -16.51 20.96
CA GLN A 123 9.83 -17.00 20.05
C GLN A 123 9.91 -16.35 18.67
N GLU A 124 9.30 -17.00 17.67
CA GLU A 124 9.15 -16.49 16.30
C GLU A 124 7.69 -16.12 16.03
N PHE A 125 7.42 -14.83 15.81
CA PHE A 125 6.09 -14.32 15.43
C PHE A 125 6.14 -13.73 14.03
N TYR A 126 5.44 -14.38 13.11
CA TYR A 126 5.49 -14.10 11.66
C TYR A 126 4.72 -12.84 11.23
N GLY A 127 4.86 -11.74 11.97
CA GLY A 127 4.34 -10.40 11.63
C GLY A 127 5.38 -9.53 10.91
N ASP A 128 5.98 -10.02 9.82
CA ASP A 128 7.09 -9.35 9.10
C ASP A 128 6.66 -8.38 7.98
N PHE A 129 5.54 -7.67 8.19
CA PHE A 129 4.90 -6.84 7.17
C PHE A 129 4.04 -5.72 7.78
N ILE A 130 3.81 -4.67 6.99
CA ILE A 130 2.88 -3.59 7.34
C ILE A 130 1.47 -4.01 6.91
N ALA A 131 0.59 -4.23 7.88
CA ALA A 131 -0.83 -4.45 7.63
C ALA A 131 -1.53 -3.08 7.45
N VAL A 132 -1.90 -2.75 6.22
CA VAL A 132 -2.51 -1.44 5.88
C VAL A 132 -4.02 -1.45 6.09
N SER A 133 -4.66 -2.55 5.71
CA SER A 133 -6.09 -2.81 5.93
C SER A 133 -6.30 -4.32 6.07
N PRO A 134 -7.50 -4.80 6.43
CA PRO A 134 -7.75 -6.24 6.60
C PRO A 134 -7.35 -7.10 5.39
N HIS A 135 -7.40 -6.53 4.18
CA HIS A 135 -7.09 -7.22 2.93
C HIS A 135 -5.83 -6.67 2.24
N ILE A 136 -5.07 -5.76 2.86
CA ILE A 136 -3.90 -5.12 2.25
C ILE A 136 -2.68 -5.18 3.15
N PHE A 137 -1.55 -5.63 2.59
CA PHE A 137 -0.23 -5.55 3.25
C PHE A 137 0.84 -4.95 2.33
N SER A 138 1.92 -4.46 2.94
CA SER A 138 3.07 -3.88 2.22
C SER A 138 4.37 -4.20 2.94
N PHE A 139 5.49 -4.26 2.21
CA PHE A 139 6.83 -4.32 2.79
C PHE A 139 7.53 -2.96 2.87
N ASN A 140 6.93 -1.91 2.28
CA ASN A 140 7.50 -0.55 2.18
C ASN A 140 8.90 -0.51 1.55
N ILE A 141 9.09 -1.30 0.48
CA ILE A 141 10.33 -1.40 -0.28
C ILE A 141 10.10 -0.79 -1.67
N VAL A 142 10.78 0.33 -1.92
CA VAL A 142 10.92 0.95 -3.24
C VAL A 142 12.28 0.56 -3.82
N GLY A 143 12.34 0.30 -5.12
CA GLY A 143 13.53 -0.13 -5.85
C GLY A 143 13.78 -1.63 -5.79
N CYS A 144 12.75 -2.45 -6.05
CA CYS A 144 12.86 -3.90 -5.86
C CYS A 144 13.72 -4.61 -6.90
N SER A 145 13.88 -4.01 -8.07
CA SER A 145 14.67 -4.53 -9.18
C SER A 145 15.46 -3.44 -9.89
N ARG A 146 16.47 -3.86 -10.65
CA ARG A 146 17.27 -3.04 -11.58
C ARG A 146 17.52 -3.88 -12.83
N GLY A 147 17.13 -3.38 -14.01
CA GLY A 147 17.31 -4.09 -15.28
C GLY A 147 16.65 -5.48 -15.31
N ASN A 148 15.42 -5.61 -14.78
CA ASN A 148 14.69 -6.88 -14.62
C ASN A 148 15.41 -7.94 -13.77
N VAL A 149 16.34 -7.52 -12.91
CA VAL A 149 17.01 -8.38 -11.93
C VAL A 149 16.71 -7.88 -10.54
N TRP A 150 16.46 -8.80 -9.60
CA TRP A 150 16.28 -8.48 -8.19
C TRP A 150 17.46 -7.69 -7.63
N SER A 151 17.17 -6.58 -6.94
CA SER A 151 18.17 -5.85 -6.17
C SER A 151 18.77 -6.76 -5.07
N THR A 152 20.06 -6.56 -4.76
CA THR A 152 20.80 -7.38 -3.78
C THR A 152 20.06 -7.47 -2.45
N GLY A 153 19.81 -8.69 -1.96
CA GLY A 153 19.13 -8.96 -0.69
C GLY A 153 17.61 -8.73 -0.70
N VAL A 154 17.05 -8.03 -1.67
CA VAL A 154 15.62 -7.67 -1.72
C VAL A 154 14.75 -8.89 -1.98
N LEU A 155 15.16 -9.81 -2.86
CA LEU A 155 14.47 -11.09 -3.08
C LEU A 155 14.31 -11.88 -1.79
N ASN A 156 15.38 -11.99 -1.00
CA ASN A 156 15.35 -12.71 0.28
C ASN A 156 14.42 -12.01 1.28
N ARG A 157 14.45 -10.67 1.36
CA ARG A 157 13.55 -9.89 2.20
C ARG A 157 12.08 -10.11 1.83
N ILE A 158 11.76 -10.09 0.55
CA ILE A 158 10.39 -10.27 0.05
C ILE A 158 9.94 -11.70 0.26
N CYS A 159 10.79 -12.70 -0.05
CA CYS A 159 10.49 -14.11 0.20
C CYS A 159 10.17 -14.36 1.67
N ALA A 160 10.98 -13.82 2.58
CA ALA A 160 10.77 -13.91 4.02
C ALA A 160 9.43 -13.24 4.43
N GLY A 161 9.13 -12.05 3.90
CA GLY A 161 7.89 -11.34 4.17
C GLY A 161 6.64 -12.08 3.65
N VAL A 162 6.68 -12.60 2.42
CA VAL A 162 5.56 -13.37 1.84
C VAL A 162 5.33 -14.64 2.66
N THR A 163 6.40 -15.35 3.03
CA THR A 163 6.33 -16.52 3.91
C THR A 163 5.70 -16.16 5.26
N ALA A 164 6.07 -15.02 5.84
CA ALA A 164 5.49 -14.55 7.09
C ALA A 164 3.97 -14.27 6.97
N VAL A 165 3.53 -13.65 5.85
CA VAL A 165 2.11 -13.48 5.55
C VAL A 165 1.39 -14.84 5.46
N LEU A 166 1.98 -15.82 4.78
CA LEU A 166 1.40 -17.17 4.68
C LEU A 166 1.25 -17.84 6.06
N LEU A 167 2.28 -17.76 6.91
CA LEU A 167 2.27 -18.33 8.27
C LEU A 167 1.27 -17.59 9.17
N SER A 168 1.23 -16.25 9.14
CA SER A 168 0.30 -15.44 9.93
C SER A 168 -1.16 -15.72 9.60
N LEU A 169 -1.46 -16.00 8.32
CA LEU A 169 -2.79 -16.37 7.84
C LEU A 169 -3.08 -17.87 7.93
N LYS A 170 -2.08 -18.68 8.34
CA LYS A 170 -2.12 -20.15 8.39
C LYS A 170 -2.53 -20.77 7.05
N LYS A 171 -1.82 -20.41 5.98
CA LYS A 171 -2.08 -20.86 4.60
C LYS A 171 -0.85 -21.51 3.99
N CYS A 172 -1.02 -22.73 3.48
CA CYS A 172 -0.03 -23.43 2.65
C CYS A 172 -0.54 -23.45 1.20
N PRO A 173 -0.11 -22.51 0.34
CA PRO A 173 -0.77 -22.27 -0.95
C PRO A 173 -0.22 -23.12 -2.09
N MET A 174 -1.05 -23.34 -3.10
CA MET A 174 -0.60 -23.57 -4.46
C MET A 174 -0.11 -22.24 -5.05
N ILE A 175 1.00 -22.24 -5.79
CA ILE A 175 1.60 -21.00 -6.30
C ILE A 175 1.36 -20.90 -7.80
N ARG A 176 0.82 -19.77 -8.24
CA ARG A 176 0.82 -19.32 -9.63
C ARG A 176 1.65 -18.05 -9.74
N TYR A 177 2.32 -17.88 -10.86
CA TYR A 177 3.14 -16.69 -11.12
C TYR A 177 2.96 -16.21 -12.55
N GLN A 178 3.30 -14.97 -12.82
CA GLN A 178 3.19 -14.36 -14.13
C GLN A 178 4.35 -14.79 -15.04
N ASN A 179 4.08 -15.55 -16.10
CA ASN A 179 5.11 -16.16 -16.94
C ASN A 179 6.01 -15.15 -17.68
N SER A 180 5.52 -13.94 -17.93
CA SER A 180 6.30 -12.88 -18.58
C SER A 180 7.29 -12.18 -17.64
N SER A 181 7.25 -12.46 -16.33
CA SER A 181 8.18 -11.90 -15.33
C SER A 181 9.09 -12.97 -14.73
N GLU A 182 10.38 -12.90 -15.07
CA GLU A 182 11.43 -13.72 -14.44
C GLU A 182 11.55 -13.45 -12.93
N LEU A 183 11.29 -12.21 -12.49
CA LEU A 183 11.27 -11.85 -11.08
C LEU A 183 10.20 -12.65 -10.33
N SER A 184 9.00 -12.76 -10.92
CA SER A 184 7.88 -13.50 -10.35
C SER A 184 8.16 -15.00 -10.23
N LYS A 185 8.79 -15.59 -11.24
CA LYS A 185 9.19 -17.00 -11.25
C LYS A 185 10.19 -17.31 -10.14
N ARG A 186 11.27 -16.51 -10.04
CA ARG A 186 12.28 -16.67 -8.99
C ARG A 186 11.71 -16.54 -7.58
N LEU A 187 10.79 -15.58 -7.37
CA LEU A 187 10.11 -15.45 -6.09
C LEU A 187 9.22 -16.66 -5.80
N ALA A 188 8.48 -17.16 -6.79
CA ALA A 188 7.65 -18.37 -6.64
C ALA A 188 8.49 -19.59 -6.22
N GLU A 189 9.62 -19.80 -6.90
CA GLU A 189 10.56 -20.89 -6.60
C GLU A 189 11.15 -20.76 -5.18
N ASN A 190 11.60 -19.57 -4.79
CA ASN A 190 12.14 -19.35 -3.44
C ASN A 190 11.10 -19.56 -2.34
N VAL A 191 9.88 -19.04 -2.52
CA VAL A 191 8.79 -19.27 -1.55
C VAL A 191 8.47 -20.77 -1.45
N LYS A 192 8.44 -21.49 -2.57
CA LYS A 192 8.22 -22.94 -2.56
C LYS A 192 9.34 -23.70 -1.86
N GLN A 193 10.59 -23.28 -2.04
CA GLN A 193 11.75 -23.86 -1.36
C GLN A 193 11.64 -23.66 0.15
N VAL A 194 11.27 -22.45 0.62
CA VAL A 194 11.07 -22.18 2.05
C VAL A 194 9.94 -23.04 2.63
N ILE A 195 8.78 -23.10 1.96
CA ILE A 195 7.66 -23.98 2.37
C ILE A 195 8.09 -25.45 2.46
N SER A 196 8.94 -25.90 1.53
CA SER A 196 9.40 -27.30 1.49
C SER A 196 10.43 -27.59 2.58
N LYS A 197 11.34 -26.65 2.84
CA LYS A 197 12.37 -26.74 3.89
C LYS A 197 11.73 -26.75 5.28
N ASP A 198 10.75 -25.87 5.50
CA ASP A 198 10.09 -25.67 6.79
C ASP A 198 8.67 -26.27 6.80
N ALA A 199 8.49 -27.42 6.16
CA ALA A 199 7.18 -28.05 5.95
C ALA A 199 6.37 -28.24 7.24
N GLY A 200 7.03 -28.48 8.37
CA GLY A 200 6.38 -28.61 9.68
C GLY A 200 5.69 -27.32 10.15
N LEU A 201 6.19 -26.14 9.77
CA LEU A 201 5.52 -24.86 10.06
C LEU A 201 4.26 -24.64 9.21
N PHE A 202 4.17 -25.35 8.08
CA PHE A 202 3.05 -25.28 7.13
C PHE A 202 2.06 -26.45 7.27
N ASP A 203 2.20 -27.29 8.29
CA ASP A 203 1.28 -28.39 8.58
C ASP A 203 0.00 -27.87 9.26
N PHE A 204 -0.79 -27.16 8.46
CA PHE A 204 -2.08 -26.62 8.89
C PHE A 204 -3.21 -27.62 8.62
N ARG A 205 -4.34 -27.43 9.30
CA ARG A 205 -5.56 -28.17 9.01
C ARG A 205 -5.88 -28.07 7.51
N ARG A 206 -5.96 -29.21 6.84
CA ARG A 206 -6.28 -29.29 5.42
C ARG A 206 -7.64 -28.67 5.15
N THR A 207 -7.70 -27.84 4.11
CA THR A 207 -8.93 -27.26 3.58
C THR A 207 -9.37 -28.06 2.35
N ASP A 208 -10.68 -28.11 2.09
CA ASP A 208 -11.22 -28.81 0.91
C ASP A 208 -10.66 -28.22 -0.39
N VAL A 209 -10.53 -26.89 -0.44
CA VAL A 209 -9.89 -26.15 -1.52
C VAL A 209 -8.56 -25.58 -1.01
N PRO A 210 -7.41 -25.95 -1.60
CA PRO A 210 -6.13 -25.34 -1.26
C PRO A 210 -6.14 -23.82 -1.51
N PRO A 211 -5.52 -23.01 -0.61
CA PRO A 211 -5.33 -21.59 -0.88
C PRO A 211 -4.39 -21.37 -2.07
N LEU A 212 -4.47 -20.21 -2.70
CA LEU A 212 -3.67 -19.87 -3.87
C LEU A 212 -2.85 -18.60 -3.62
N LEU A 213 -1.55 -18.65 -3.92
CA LEU A 213 -0.66 -17.49 -4.00
C LEU A 213 -0.48 -17.14 -5.48
N LEU A 214 -0.90 -15.95 -5.88
CA LEU A 214 -0.70 -15.40 -7.22
C LEU A 214 0.38 -14.31 -7.17
N ILE A 215 1.49 -14.54 -7.85
CA ILE A 215 2.58 -13.56 -7.95
C ILE A 215 2.50 -12.86 -9.32
N VAL A 216 2.36 -11.55 -9.29
CA VAL A 216 2.27 -10.68 -10.47
C VAL A 216 3.34 -9.59 -10.42
N ASP A 217 3.60 -8.96 -11.56
CA ASP A 217 4.61 -7.92 -11.68
C ASP A 217 4.01 -6.61 -12.18
N ARG A 218 4.42 -5.50 -11.56
CA ARG A 218 3.89 -4.17 -11.82
C ARG A 218 4.12 -3.72 -13.25
N HIS A 219 5.20 -4.16 -13.90
CA HIS A 219 5.51 -3.76 -15.29
C HIS A 219 4.39 -4.12 -16.29
N SER A 220 3.48 -5.03 -15.93
CA SER A 220 2.34 -5.42 -16.77
C SER A 220 1.27 -4.34 -16.87
N ASP A 221 1.20 -3.48 -15.85
CA ASP A 221 0.21 -2.42 -15.73
C ASP A 221 0.88 -1.16 -15.15
N ALA A 222 1.47 -0.39 -16.05
CA ALA A 222 2.04 0.91 -15.76
C ALA A 222 0.99 2.04 -15.79
N VAL A 223 -0.27 1.74 -16.12
CA VAL A 223 -1.34 2.76 -16.26
C VAL A 223 -1.94 3.07 -14.91
N THR A 224 -2.40 2.06 -14.18
CA THR A 224 -3.04 2.21 -12.86
C THR A 224 -2.30 3.16 -11.91
N PRO A 225 -0.97 3.05 -11.70
CA PRO A 225 -0.27 3.93 -10.77
C PRO A 225 -0.07 5.38 -11.24
N LEU A 226 -0.35 5.71 -12.52
CA LEU A 226 -0.20 7.07 -13.07
C LEU A 226 -1.50 7.89 -13.08
N LEU A 227 -2.64 7.24 -12.81
CA LEU A 227 -3.95 7.88 -12.88
C LEU A 227 -4.25 8.63 -11.58
N HIS A 228 -4.82 9.83 -11.72
CA HIS A 228 -5.43 10.51 -10.58
C HIS A 228 -6.59 9.70 -10.00
N GLN A 229 -6.65 9.75 -8.67
CA GLN A 229 -7.56 8.94 -7.88
C GLN A 229 -8.63 9.82 -7.25
N TRP A 230 -9.88 9.34 -7.28
CA TRP A 230 -11.04 10.11 -6.82
C TRP A 230 -11.81 9.45 -5.68
N THR A 231 -11.29 8.36 -5.13
CA THR A 231 -11.81 7.76 -3.89
C THR A 231 -11.00 8.23 -2.71
N TYR A 232 -11.63 8.43 -1.55
CA TYR A 232 -11.05 9.22 -0.47
C TYR A 232 -9.63 8.82 -0.07
N GLN A 233 -9.38 7.55 0.29
CA GLN A 233 -8.06 7.07 0.70
C GLN A 233 -7.02 7.19 -0.43
N ALA A 234 -7.40 6.80 -1.65
CA ALA A 234 -6.51 6.84 -2.81
C ALA A 234 -6.13 8.28 -3.19
N MET A 235 -7.10 9.20 -3.15
CA MET A 235 -6.90 10.62 -3.43
C MET A 235 -6.00 11.30 -2.38
N VAL A 236 -6.18 10.97 -1.10
CA VAL A 236 -5.29 11.44 -0.04
C VAL A 236 -3.85 10.96 -0.28
N HIS A 237 -3.65 9.69 -0.62
CA HIS A 237 -2.31 9.16 -0.89
C HIS A 237 -1.69 9.77 -2.15
N GLU A 238 -2.49 10.03 -3.19
CA GLU A 238 -2.03 10.64 -4.44
C GLU A 238 -1.58 12.09 -4.27
N LEU A 239 -2.32 12.89 -3.50
CA LEU A 239 -2.05 14.34 -3.38
C LEU A 239 -1.25 14.73 -2.15
N LEU A 240 -1.43 14.04 -1.02
CA LEU A 240 -0.81 14.37 0.26
C LEU A 240 0.21 13.33 0.72
N GLY A 241 0.11 12.09 0.21
CA GLY A 241 0.96 10.97 0.62
C GLY A 241 0.57 10.42 1.99
N ILE A 242 0.30 9.11 2.04
CA ILE A 242 0.07 8.39 3.30
C ILE A 242 1.32 7.56 3.60
N ARG A 243 1.92 7.77 4.78
CA ARG A 243 3.04 6.98 5.28
C ARG A 243 2.70 6.46 6.67
N ASN A 244 2.61 5.15 6.85
CA ASN A 244 2.23 4.52 8.12
C ASN A 244 0.97 5.15 8.76
N ASN A 245 -0.11 5.27 7.97
CA ASN A 245 -1.36 5.94 8.35
C ASN A 245 -1.23 7.43 8.73
N ARG A 246 -0.11 8.09 8.44
CA ARG A 246 0.11 9.51 8.70
C ARG A 246 0.20 10.31 7.41
N ILE A 247 -0.30 11.54 7.46
CA ILE A 247 -0.17 12.54 6.40
C ILE A 247 0.49 13.79 6.97
N ASP A 248 1.31 14.45 6.14
CA ASP A 248 1.99 15.70 6.48
C ASP A 248 1.27 16.87 5.81
N LEU A 249 0.66 17.73 6.64
CA LEU A 249 -0.02 18.96 6.24
C LEU A 249 0.80 20.21 6.59
N SER A 250 2.06 20.09 7.01
CA SER A 250 2.91 21.22 7.41
C SER A 250 3.06 22.30 6.33
N LYS A 251 2.91 21.93 5.05
CA LYS A 251 2.97 22.81 3.88
C LYS A 251 1.64 23.48 3.54
N VAL A 252 0.56 23.13 4.24
CA VAL A 252 -0.77 23.70 4.00
C VAL A 252 -0.84 25.11 4.58
N PRO A 253 -1.22 26.14 3.78
CA PRO A 253 -1.34 27.50 4.27
C PRO A 253 -2.35 27.61 5.41
N GLY A 254 -1.96 28.29 6.50
CA GLY A 254 -2.83 28.54 7.66
C GLY A 254 -3.05 27.33 8.58
N ILE A 255 -2.32 26.23 8.39
CA ILE A 255 -2.47 25.04 9.23
C ILE A 255 -1.98 25.30 10.65
N THR A 256 -2.73 24.82 11.64
CA THR A 256 -2.34 24.90 13.04
C THR A 256 -1.33 23.79 13.38
N LYS A 257 -0.48 24.01 14.38
CA LYS A 257 0.60 23.06 14.77
C LYS A 257 0.09 21.64 15.06
N ASP A 258 -1.08 21.52 15.66
CA ASP A 258 -1.71 20.25 16.02
C ASP A 258 -2.37 19.51 14.83
N LEU A 259 -2.48 20.15 13.67
CA LEU A 259 -2.95 19.51 12.43
C LEU A 259 -1.84 19.40 11.37
N GLN A 260 -0.58 19.70 11.72
CA GLN A 260 0.55 19.53 10.80
C GLN A 260 0.79 18.06 10.47
N GLU A 261 0.53 17.16 11.42
CA GLU A 261 0.60 15.72 11.19
C GLU A 261 -0.73 15.10 11.61
N VAL A 262 -1.33 14.34 10.71
CA VAL A 262 -2.67 13.79 10.90
C VAL A 262 -2.64 12.28 10.71
N VAL A 263 -3.25 11.54 11.65
CA VAL A 263 -3.40 10.09 11.58
C VAL A 263 -4.76 9.71 10.96
N LEU A 264 -4.69 8.90 9.91
CA LEU A 264 -5.80 8.31 9.16
C LEU A 264 -5.75 6.78 9.28
N SER A 265 -6.32 6.24 10.36
CA SER A 265 -6.40 4.80 10.62
C SER A 265 -7.85 4.34 10.62
N ALA A 266 -8.21 3.40 9.75
CA ALA A 266 -9.57 2.84 9.70
C ALA A 266 -9.92 2.03 10.95
N GLU A 267 -8.93 1.58 11.72
CA GLU A 267 -9.14 0.83 12.97
C GLU A 267 -9.50 1.74 14.15
N GLN A 268 -9.17 3.03 14.06
CA GLN A 268 -9.31 4.01 15.16
C GLN A 268 -10.26 5.16 14.80
N ASP A 269 -10.70 5.22 13.55
CA ASP A 269 -11.56 6.28 13.02
C ASP A 269 -12.71 5.69 12.21
N GLU A 270 -13.89 5.65 12.82
CA GLU A 270 -15.11 5.12 12.21
C GLU A 270 -15.56 5.93 10.98
N PHE A 271 -15.38 7.25 11.00
CA PHE A 271 -15.73 8.09 9.86
C PHE A 271 -14.82 7.77 8.69
N TYR A 272 -13.51 7.67 8.92
CA TYR A 272 -12.57 7.29 7.88
C TYR A 272 -12.88 5.88 7.34
N ALA A 273 -13.08 4.89 8.22
CA ALA A 273 -13.38 3.51 7.86
C ALA A 273 -14.63 3.37 6.98
N ALA A 274 -15.69 4.12 7.30
CA ALA A 274 -16.93 4.13 6.53
C ALA A 274 -16.78 4.78 5.14
N ASN A 275 -15.83 5.71 4.99
CA ASN A 275 -15.72 6.55 3.80
C ASN A 275 -14.45 6.34 2.96
N LEU A 276 -13.57 5.39 3.30
CA LEU A 276 -12.30 5.10 2.60
C LEU A 276 -12.43 5.07 1.08
N TYR A 277 -13.49 4.43 0.60
CA TYR A 277 -13.73 4.12 -0.81
C TYR A 277 -14.85 4.95 -1.43
N ASN A 278 -15.41 5.93 -0.70
CA ASN A 278 -16.36 6.86 -1.29
C ASN A 278 -15.66 7.80 -2.27
N ASN A 279 -16.37 8.16 -3.34
CA ASN A 279 -15.84 9.10 -4.31
C ASN A 279 -15.82 10.54 -3.75
N PHE A 280 -15.08 11.43 -4.41
CA PHE A 280 -14.86 12.80 -3.94
C PHE A 280 -16.16 13.61 -3.76
N GLY A 281 -17.18 13.37 -4.59
CA GLY A 281 -18.49 14.00 -4.41
C GLY A 281 -19.25 13.46 -3.19
N GLU A 282 -19.21 12.14 -3.00
CA GLU A 282 -19.84 11.47 -1.85
C GLU A 282 -19.21 11.89 -0.52
N ILE A 283 -17.87 11.96 -0.43
CA ILE A 283 -17.21 12.40 0.80
C ILE A 283 -17.55 13.86 1.14
N GLY A 284 -17.68 14.74 0.13
CA GLY A 284 -18.13 16.11 0.34
C GLY A 284 -19.52 16.18 0.98
N ALA A 285 -20.46 15.37 0.49
CA ALA A 285 -21.80 15.26 1.08
C ALA A 285 -21.77 14.70 2.50
N ARG A 286 -20.95 13.67 2.76
CA ARG A 286 -20.81 13.05 4.09
C ARG A 286 -20.20 13.99 5.13
N ILE A 287 -19.24 14.82 4.74
CA ILE A 287 -18.68 15.85 5.63
C ILE A 287 -19.72 16.93 5.93
N LYS A 288 -20.54 17.32 4.93
CA LYS A 288 -21.64 18.26 5.15
C LYS A 288 -22.65 17.71 6.16
N GLU A 289 -23.10 16.47 5.97
CA GLU A 289 -23.99 15.77 6.93
C GLU A 289 -23.38 15.75 8.34
N LEU A 290 -22.11 15.38 8.45
CA LEU A 290 -21.38 15.34 9.72
C LEU A 290 -21.34 16.73 10.40
N MET A 291 -21.13 17.79 9.63
CA MET A 291 -21.12 19.16 10.14
C MET A 291 -22.51 19.64 10.55
N GLU A 292 -23.55 19.36 9.77
CA GLU A 292 -24.93 19.72 10.11
C GLU A 292 -25.40 19.04 11.41
N ASP A 293 -25.11 17.75 11.57
CA ASP A 293 -25.43 17.03 12.80
C ASP A 293 -24.66 17.56 14.00
N PHE A 294 -23.43 18.02 13.78
CA PHE A 294 -22.64 18.66 14.83
C PHE A 294 -23.16 20.07 15.17
N GLN A 295 -23.58 20.87 14.19
CA GLN A 295 -24.19 22.19 14.41
C GLN A 295 -25.49 22.10 15.20
N LYS A 296 -26.34 21.10 14.91
CA LYS A 296 -27.55 20.81 15.69
C LYS A 296 -27.21 20.56 17.17
N LYS A 297 -26.15 19.79 17.44
CA LYS A 297 -25.68 19.49 18.81
C LYS A 297 -25.08 20.73 19.51
N SER A 298 -24.46 21.63 18.76
CA SER A 298 -23.79 22.83 19.28
C SER A 298 -24.68 24.09 19.30
N GLN A 299 -25.97 24.00 18.92
CA GLN A 299 -26.91 25.13 18.84
C GLN A 299 -26.39 26.32 17.98
N SER A 300 -25.67 26.04 16.89
CA SER A 300 -25.16 27.07 15.97
C SER A 300 -26.12 27.29 14.79
N THR A 301 -26.46 28.54 14.48
CA THR A 301 -27.43 28.91 13.41
C THR A 301 -26.77 29.30 12.08
N LYS A 302 -25.45 29.12 11.92
CA LYS A 302 -24.75 29.50 10.68
C LYS A 302 -25.04 28.52 9.54
N LYS A 303 -25.46 29.04 8.38
CA LYS A 303 -25.57 28.24 7.15
C LYS A 303 -24.19 27.84 6.64
N ILE A 304 -24.03 26.58 6.29
CA ILE A 304 -22.82 26.00 5.70
C ILE A 304 -23.21 25.37 4.36
N GLU A 305 -22.70 25.90 3.26
CA GLU A 305 -23.10 25.45 1.91
C GLU A 305 -21.94 24.82 1.13
N SER A 306 -20.69 25.21 1.43
CA SER A 306 -19.49 24.74 0.73
C SER A 306 -18.40 24.18 1.65
N ILE A 307 -17.45 23.43 1.08
CA ILE A 307 -16.25 22.93 1.79
C ILE A 307 -15.39 24.09 2.32
N ALA A 308 -15.36 25.22 1.62
CA ALA A 308 -14.67 26.41 2.08
C ALA A 308 -15.32 26.98 3.35
N ASP A 309 -16.65 27.05 3.39
CA ASP A 309 -17.39 27.48 4.59
C ASP A 309 -17.13 26.54 5.76
N MET A 310 -17.11 25.23 5.49
CA MET A 310 -16.81 24.19 6.46
C MET A 310 -15.43 24.39 7.10
N LYS A 311 -14.39 24.60 6.28
CA LYS A 311 -13.04 24.85 6.76
C LYS A 311 -12.95 26.15 7.57
N ALA A 312 -13.49 27.25 7.03
CA ALA A 312 -13.50 28.54 7.71
C ALA A 312 -14.26 28.49 9.05
N PHE A 313 -15.30 27.68 9.13
CA PHE A 313 -16.05 27.47 10.36
C PHE A 313 -15.19 26.74 11.42
N VAL A 314 -14.47 25.68 11.05
CA VAL A 314 -13.56 24.99 12.00
C VAL A 314 -12.44 25.92 12.50
N GLU A 315 -11.90 26.77 11.63
CA GLU A 315 -10.82 27.71 11.96
C GLU A 315 -11.29 28.84 12.89
N ASN A 316 -12.47 29.41 12.64
CA ASN A 316 -13.00 30.54 13.41
C ASN A 316 -13.60 30.15 14.76
N TYR A 317 -13.80 28.86 15.01
CA TYR A 317 -14.40 28.38 16.26
C TYR A 317 -13.52 27.31 16.95
N PRO A 318 -12.45 27.72 17.66
CA PRO A 318 -11.52 26.77 18.31
C PRO A 318 -12.18 25.85 19.34
N GLN A 319 -13.31 26.26 19.94
CA GLN A 319 -14.10 25.40 20.83
C GLN A 319 -14.68 24.18 20.09
N PHE A 320 -15.05 24.32 18.81
CA PHE A 320 -15.52 23.19 17.98
C PHE A 320 -14.42 22.15 17.78
N LYS A 321 -13.18 22.60 17.59
CA LYS A 321 -12.02 21.72 17.46
C LYS A 321 -11.75 20.90 18.72
N LYS A 322 -11.99 21.49 19.89
CA LYS A 322 -11.90 20.78 21.18
C LYS A 322 -13.04 19.78 21.39
N MET A 323 -14.21 20.02 20.80
CA MET A 323 -15.39 19.16 20.95
C MET A 323 -15.44 17.99 19.95
N SER A 324 -14.81 18.10 18.77
CA SER A 324 -14.67 16.97 17.84
C SER A 324 -13.39 17.05 16.97
N GLY A 325 -12.38 16.28 17.36
CA GLY A 325 -11.15 16.13 16.59
C GLY A 325 -11.36 15.48 15.21
N THR A 326 -12.30 14.54 15.10
CA THR A 326 -12.63 13.85 13.83
C THR A 326 -13.21 14.80 12.79
N VAL A 327 -14.15 15.67 13.17
CA VAL A 327 -14.73 16.67 12.25
C VAL A 327 -13.64 17.61 11.75
N ALA A 328 -12.87 18.21 12.66
CA ALA A 328 -11.80 19.14 12.31
C ALA A 328 -10.80 18.47 11.35
N LYS A 329 -10.35 17.25 11.68
CA LYS A 329 -9.43 16.47 10.86
C LYS A 329 -9.92 16.28 9.42
N HIS A 330 -11.11 15.71 9.23
CA HIS A 330 -11.60 15.36 7.89
C HIS A 330 -12.00 16.58 7.07
N VAL A 331 -12.55 17.62 7.70
CA VAL A 331 -12.83 18.91 7.05
C VAL A 331 -11.54 19.55 6.53
N THR A 332 -10.48 19.57 7.34
CA THR A 332 -9.19 20.13 6.93
C THR A 332 -8.58 19.36 5.77
N VAL A 333 -8.58 18.01 5.84
CA VAL A 333 -8.04 17.17 4.77
C VAL A 333 -8.81 17.37 3.47
N VAL A 334 -10.14 17.27 3.49
CA VAL A 334 -10.96 17.42 2.27
C VAL A 334 -10.93 18.85 1.74
N GLY A 335 -10.86 19.85 2.62
CA GLY A 335 -10.64 21.24 2.23
C GLY A 335 -9.33 21.44 1.46
N GLU A 336 -8.24 20.79 1.90
CA GLU A 336 -6.98 20.84 1.18
C GLU A 336 -7.03 20.08 -0.16
N LEU A 337 -7.65 18.90 -0.20
CA LEU A 337 -7.87 18.17 -1.46
C LEU A 337 -8.64 19.03 -2.47
N SER A 338 -9.73 19.68 -2.03
CA SER A 338 -10.52 20.58 -2.87
C SER A 338 -9.71 21.77 -3.38
N ARG A 339 -8.83 22.35 -2.55
CA ARG A 339 -7.94 23.45 -2.93
C ARG A 339 -6.96 22.99 -4.01
N MET A 340 -6.33 21.83 -3.84
CA MET A 340 -5.38 21.27 -4.81
C MET A 340 -6.05 20.93 -6.15
N VAL A 341 -7.26 20.38 -6.13
CA VAL A 341 -8.05 20.08 -7.34
C VAL A 341 -8.28 21.35 -8.17
N GLY A 342 -8.71 22.44 -7.53
CA GLY A 342 -8.95 23.72 -8.20
C GLY A 342 -7.67 24.41 -8.65
N LEU A 343 -6.63 24.42 -7.80
CA LEU A 343 -5.35 25.07 -8.09
C LEU A 343 -4.64 24.41 -9.29
N HIS A 344 -4.72 23.09 -9.38
CA HIS A 344 -3.96 22.32 -10.37
C HIS A 344 -4.79 21.82 -11.56
N ASN A 345 -6.05 22.25 -11.67
CA ASN A 345 -6.95 21.86 -12.74
C ASN A 345 -7.09 20.33 -12.89
N LEU A 346 -7.16 19.62 -11.76
CA LEU A 346 -7.02 18.15 -11.74
C LEU A 346 -8.20 17.43 -12.39
N LEU A 347 -9.37 18.07 -12.50
CA LEU A 347 -10.54 17.50 -13.18
C LEU A 347 -10.27 17.33 -14.69
N GLU A 348 -9.77 18.37 -15.37
CA GLU A 348 -9.42 18.30 -16.80
C GLU A 348 -8.25 17.35 -17.04
N VAL A 349 -7.24 17.36 -16.16
CA VAL A 349 -6.12 16.39 -16.22
C VAL A 349 -6.67 14.96 -16.15
N SER A 350 -7.53 14.68 -15.17
CA SER A 350 -8.07 13.35 -14.96
C SER A 350 -8.98 12.91 -16.10
N GLU A 351 -9.77 13.79 -16.70
CA GLU A 351 -10.61 13.44 -17.85
C GLU A 351 -9.76 12.90 -19.00
N ILE A 352 -8.67 13.59 -19.33
CA ILE A 352 -7.74 13.16 -20.39
C ILE A 352 -7.02 11.86 -20.00
N GLN A 353 -6.63 11.70 -18.73
CA GLN A 353 -6.04 10.44 -18.25
C GLN A 353 -7.00 9.25 -18.47
N GLN A 354 -8.28 9.42 -18.16
CA GLN A 354 -9.30 8.38 -18.35
C GLN A 354 -9.55 8.11 -19.85
N GLU A 355 -9.54 9.15 -20.69
CA GLU A 355 -9.61 9.01 -22.15
C GLU A 355 -8.43 8.20 -22.70
N LEU A 356 -7.20 8.53 -22.29
CA LEU A 356 -5.99 7.80 -22.69
C LEU A 356 -6.00 6.34 -22.21
N ALA A 357 -6.55 6.08 -21.03
CA ALA A 357 -6.64 4.73 -20.47
C ALA A 357 -7.73 3.88 -21.12
N CYS A 358 -8.90 4.46 -21.43
CA CYS A 358 -10.11 3.69 -21.74
C CYS A 358 -10.61 3.84 -23.18
N GLN A 359 -10.32 4.96 -23.83
CA GLN A 359 -10.88 5.32 -25.14
C GLN A 359 -9.89 5.05 -26.28
N ASN A 360 -10.39 5.14 -27.52
CA ASN A 360 -9.63 4.82 -28.73
C ASN A 360 -9.61 5.98 -29.75
N ASP A 361 -9.83 7.23 -29.31
CA ASP A 361 -9.72 8.41 -30.19
C ASP A 361 -8.33 9.04 -30.06
N HIS A 362 -7.42 8.66 -30.97
CA HIS A 362 -6.05 9.16 -30.95
C HIS A 362 -5.97 10.68 -31.19
N ASN A 363 -6.74 11.20 -32.15
CA ASN A 363 -6.58 12.58 -32.62
C ASN A 363 -7.11 13.57 -31.59
N GLU A 364 -8.26 13.26 -31.00
CA GLU A 364 -8.85 14.08 -29.94
C GLU A 364 -7.97 14.04 -28.68
N ALA A 365 -7.52 12.85 -28.25
CA ALA A 365 -6.62 12.70 -27.12
C ALA A 365 -5.30 13.47 -27.32
N LEU A 366 -4.67 13.38 -28.50
CA LEU A 366 -3.44 14.10 -28.80
C LEU A 366 -3.64 15.63 -28.74
N LYS A 367 -4.75 16.13 -29.30
CA LYS A 367 -5.09 17.56 -29.26
C LYS A 367 -5.27 18.05 -27.82
N LYS A 368 -6.03 17.31 -27.00
CA LYS A 368 -6.26 17.64 -25.59
C LYS A 368 -4.97 17.60 -24.77
N VAL A 369 -4.14 16.56 -24.93
CA VAL A 369 -2.83 16.46 -24.27
C VAL A 369 -1.95 17.66 -24.62
N ARG A 370 -1.80 18.00 -25.90
CA ARG A 370 -1.00 19.17 -26.34
C ARG A 370 -1.48 20.48 -25.71
N GLY A 371 -2.79 20.66 -25.60
CA GLY A 371 -3.38 21.85 -24.97
C GLY A 371 -3.06 21.92 -23.47
N LEU A 372 -3.20 20.81 -22.76
CA LEU A 372 -3.09 20.80 -21.31
C LEU A 372 -1.64 20.80 -20.81
N ILE A 373 -0.72 20.12 -21.50
CA ILE A 373 0.69 20.06 -21.06
C ILE A 373 1.41 21.40 -21.13
N MET A 374 0.88 22.40 -21.84
CA MET A 374 1.47 23.75 -21.89
C MET A 374 0.86 24.71 -20.87
N SER A 375 -0.16 24.28 -20.11
CA SER A 375 -0.82 25.12 -19.12
C SER A 375 0.00 25.23 -17.82
N ASP A 376 0.19 26.46 -17.34
CA ASP A 376 0.88 26.77 -16.09
C ASP A 376 0.10 26.31 -14.84
N LYS A 377 -1.22 26.06 -14.98
CA LYS A 377 -2.05 25.54 -13.88
C LYS A 377 -1.77 24.07 -13.59
N VAL A 378 -1.35 23.29 -14.59
CA VAL A 378 -1.11 21.85 -14.46
C VAL A 378 0.22 21.63 -13.74
N ARG A 379 0.40 20.59 -12.91
CA ARG A 379 1.72 20.35 -12.30
C ARG A 379 2.67 19.72 -13.32
N GLU A 380 3.98 19.93 -13.13
CA GLU A 380 5.01 19.28 -13.95
C GLU A 380 4.86 17.75 -13.95
N LEU A 381 4.57 17.17 -12.79
CA LEU A 381 4.33 15.73 -12.63
C LEU A 381 3.14 15.26 -13.46
N ASP A 382 2.01 15.98 -13.41
CA ASP A 382 0.79 15.62 -14.14
C ASP A 382 1.00 15.67 -15.65
N ALA A 383 1.72 16.69 -16.13
CA ALA A 383 2.10 16.80 -17.54
C ALA A 383 2.99 15.62 -17.98
N CYS A 384 3.94 15.19 -17.13
CA CYS A 384 4.75 14.00 -17.39
C CYS A 384 3.88 12.72 -17.43
N CYS A 385 2.97 12.54 -16.49
CA CYS A 385 2.05 11.40 -16.46
C CYS A 385 1.17 11.34 -17.71
N LEU A 386 0.64 12.48 -18.19
CA LEU A 386 -0.15 12.53 -19.43
C LEU A 386 0.66 12.08 -20.65
N VAL A 387 1.90 12.55 -20.79
CA VAL A 387 2.77 12.14 -21.91
C VAL A 387 3.18 10.67 -21.78
N ALA A 388 3.43 10.17 -20.56
CA ALA A 388 3.73 8.76 -20.32
C ALA A 388 2.54 7.86 -20.68
N LEU A 389 1.31 8.22 -20.26
CA LEU A 389 0.08 7.50 -20.60
C LEU A 389 -0.15 7.49 -22.12
N TYR A 390 0.06 8.62 -22.80
CA TYR A 390 0.01 8.69 -24.27
C TYR A 390 1.02 7.74 -24.91
N GLY A 391 2.27 7.75 -24.43
CA GLY A 391 3.34 6.86 -24.94
C GLY A 391 3.03 5.38 -24.74
N LEU A 392 2.49 5.01 -23.56
CA LEU A 392 2.06 3.64 -23.26
C LEU A 392 0.90 3.18 -24.15
N ARG A 393 -0.04 4.09 -24.43
CA ARG A 393 -1.28 3.80 -25.17
C ARG A 393 -1.07 3.69 -26.67
N TYR A 394 -0.31 4.62 -27.24
CA TYR A 394 -0.18 4.81 -28.69
C TYR A 394 1.22 4.45 -29.23
N GLU A 395 1.98 3.63 -28.50
CA GLU A 395 3.35 3.19 -28.86
C GLU A 395 3.48 2.78 -30.34
N ARG A 396 2.52 2.00 -30.85
CA ARG A 396 2.48 1.48 -32.23
C ARG A 396 1.53 2.22 -33.17
N HIS A 397 0.95 3.35 -32.75
CA HIS A 397 0.07 4.12 -33.60
C HIS A 397 0.85 4.75 -34.77
N SER A 398 0.32 4.71 -35.98
CA SER A 398 1.02 5.22 -37.18
C SER A 398 1.32 6.72 -37.09
N ASN A 399 0.45 7.48 -36.43
CA ASN A 399 0.59 8.91 -36.19
C ASN A 399 1.09 9.22 -34.77
N ASN A 400 1.91 8.34 -34.17
CA ASN A 400 2.45 8.53 -32.83
C ASN A 400 3.32 9.81 -32.77
N ASP A 401 2.97 10.72 -31.86
CA ASP A 401 3.60 12.02 -31.70
C ASP A 401 4.36 12.17 -30.36
N PHE A 402 4.74 11.06 -29.74
CA PHE A 402 5.36 11.03 -28.41
C PHE A 402 6.64 11.90 -28.31
N MET A 403 7.49 11.90 -29.34
CA MET A 403 8.72 12.70 -29.36
C MET A 403 8.45 14.20 -29.39
N THR A 404 7.40 14.63 -30.09
CA THR A 404 6.97 16.03 -30.12
C THR A 404 6.42 16.46 -28.76
N LEU A 405 5.65 15.60 -28.09
CA LEU A 405 5.17 15.85 -26.72
C LEU A 405 6.33 15.99 -25.73
N LEU A 406 7.37 15.15 -25.83
CA LEU A 406 8.60 15.30 -25.04
C LEU A 406 9.33 16.64 -25.32
N SER A 407 9.34 17.09 -26.58
CA SER A 407 9.86 18.41 -26.93
C SER A 407 9.02 19.53 -26.32
N ALA A 408 7.69 19.39 -26.30
CA ALA A 408 6.79 20.35 -25.66
C ALA A 408 7.04 20.45 -24.14
N LEU A 409 7.27 19.33 -23.44
CA LEU A 409 7.70 19.35 -22.03
C LEU A 409 9.02 20.12 -21.85
N THR A 410 9.95 19.99 -22.81
CA THR A 410 11.21 20.76 -22.79
C THR A 410 10.96 22.25 -22.91
N LYS A 411 10.08 22.67 -23.82
CA LYS A 411 9.70 24.09 -24.01
C LYS A 411 9.02 24.68 -22.78
N ARG A 412 8.28 23.85 -22.03
CA ARG A 412 7.65 24.22 -20.75
C ARG A 412 8.65 24.38 -19.60
N GLY A 413 9.89 23.89 -19.74
CA GLY A 413 10.90 23.95 -18.68
C GLY A 413 10.89 22.73 -17.73
N VAL A 414 10.27 21.62 -18.14
CA VAL A 414 10.34 20.35 -17.39
C VAL A 414 11.78 19.86 -17.32
N SER A 415 12.21 19.41 -16.14
CA SER A 415 13.59 18.99 -15.90
C SER A 415 14.00 17.79 -16.77
N GLU A 416 15.29 17.70 -17.14
CA GLU A 416 15.82 16.53 -17.87
C GLU A 416 15.60 15.22 -17.13
N ARG A 417 15.63 15.25 -15.79
CA ARG A 417 15.29 14.09 -14.95
C ARG A 417 13.86 13.62 -15.23
N ASN A 418 12.87 14.51 -15.17
CA ASN A 418 11.47 14.14 -15.35
C ASN A 418 11.17 13.70 -16.79
N LYS A 419 11.83 14.29 -17.80
CA LYS A 419 11.71 13.83 -19.19
C LYS A 419 12.27 12.42 -19.41
N ARG A 420 13.41 12.11 -18.79
CA ARG A 420 13.95 10.75 -18.81
C ARG A 420 13.00 9.77 -18.11
N LEU A 421 12.33 10.19 -17.03
CA LEU A 421 11.34 9.35 -16.35
C LEU A 421 10.16 8.99 -17.26
N VAL A 422 9.65 9.94 -18.06
CA VAL A 422 8.58 9.67 -19.03
C VAL A 422 8.99 8.58 -20.02
N ARG A 423 10.23 8.59 -20.52
CA ARG A 423 10.74 7.52 -21.40
C ARG A 423 10.89 6.21 -20.66
N ALA A 424 11.47 6.24 -19.46
CA ALA A 424 11.68 5.07 -18.62
C ALA A 424 10.36 4.35 -18.30
N VAL A 425 9.26 5.08 -18.11
CA VAL A 425 7.92 4.49 -17.92
C VAL A 425 7.47 3.70 -19.15
N VAL A 426 7.64 4.27 -20.35
CA VAL A 426 7.26 3.59 -21.60
C VAL A 426 8.17 2.38 -21.85
N GLU A 427 9.46 2.46 -21.51
CA GLU A 427 10.39 1.33 -21.62
C GLU A 427 10.07 0.23 -20.58
N TYR A 428 9.70 0.61 -19.36
CA TYR A 428 9.36 -0.31 -18.28
C TYR A 428 8.02 -1.02 -18.51
N GLY A 429 6.98 -0.28 -18.93
CA GLY A 429 5.60 -0.78 -19.02
C GLY A 429 4.99 -0.81 -20.42
N GLY A 430 5.78 -0.56 -21.46
CA GLY A 430 5.35 -0.57 -22.86
C GLY A 430 4.98 -1.97 -23.37
N GLU A 431 4.41 -2.05 -24.56
CA GLU A 431 3.91 -3.28 -25.16
C GLU A 431 5.01 -4.36 -25.29
N ARG A 432 6.25 -3.95 -25.55
CA ARG A 432 7.41 -4.85 -25.62
C ARG A 432 7.74 -5.53 -24.29
N ALA A 433 7.46 -4.86 -23.16
CA ALA A 433 7.77 -5.35 -21.82
C ALA A 433 6.60 -6.14 -21.20
N ARG A 434 5.35 -5.69 -21.40
CA ARG A 434 4.20 -6.20 -20.62
C ARG A 434 3.63 -7.55 -21.05
N GLY A 435 3.97 -8.09 -22.23
CA GLY A 435 3.56 -9.43 -22.71
C GLY A 435 2.05 -9.72 -22.74
N THR A 436 1.21 -8.74 -22.39
CA THR A 436 -0.23 -8.81 -22.17
C THR A 436 -0.91 -7.58 -22.78
N ASP A 437 -2.20 -7.72 -23.13
CA ASP A 437 -2.99 -6.65 -23.73
C ASP A 437 -3.63 -5.76 -22.64
N LEU A 438 -2.86 -4.82 -22.11
CA LEU A 438 -3.27 -3.91 -21.03
C LEU A 438 -4.53 -3.08 -21.38
N PHE A 439 -4.70 -2.71 -22.66
CA PHE A 439 -5.82 -1.87 -23.09
C PHE A 439 -6.99 -2.67 -23.69
N GLY A 440 -6.92 -4.00 -23.63
CA GLY A 440 -7.96 -4.89 -24.13
C GLY A 440 -8.31 -4.68 -25.60
N GLN A 441 -7.34 -4.29 -26.45
CA GLN A 441 -7.56 -4.10 -27.89
C GLN A 441 -8.06 -5.39 -28.58
N ASN A 442 -7.68 -6.55 -28.05
CA ASN A 442 -7.93 -7.88 -28.58
C ASN A 442 -9.06 -8.67 -27.88
N ASN A 443 -9.69 -8.12 -26.83
CA ASN A 443 -10.72 -8.83 -26.06
C ASN A 443 -12.11 -8.17 -26.22
N PRO A 444 -13.11 -8.82 -26.84
CA PRO A 444 -14.47 -8.28 -26.94
C PRO A 444 -15.13 -8.01 -25.57
N ILE A 445 -14.72 -8.75 -24.54
CA ILE A 445 -15.29 -8.67 -23.18
C ILE A 445 -14.85 -7.37 -22.46
N SER A 446 -13.64 -6.88 -22.74
CA SER A 446 -13.18 -5.58 -22.20
C SER A 446 -14.02 -4.43 -22.76
N ARG A 447 -14.48 -4.53 -24.03
CA ARG A 447 -15.37 -3.54 -24.66
C ARG A 447 -16.76 -3.51 -24.01
N THR A 448 -17.31 -4.64 -23.57
CA THR A 448 -18.59 -4.70 -22.83
C THR A 448 -18.48 -4.26 -21.37
N ARG A 449 -17.30 -4.37 -20.74
CA ARG A 449 -17.07 -3.91 -19.36
C ARG A 449 -16.89 -2.40 -19.24
N ARG A 450 -16.63 -1.68 -20.34
CA ARG A 450 -16.69 -0.21 -20.42
C ARG A 450 -18.04 0.38 -19.95
N PHE A 451 -19.06 -0.47 -19.80
CA PHE A 451 -20.41 -0.15 -19.31
C PHE A 451 -20.70 -0.65 -17.88
N PHE A 452 -19.70 -0.98 -17.07
CA PHE A 452 -19.95 -1.26 -15.64
C PHE A 452 -20.33 0.03 -14.92
N LYS A 453 -21.64 0.29 -14.90
CA LYS A 453 -22.32 1.17 -13.96
C LYS A 453 -21.75 0.93 -12.56
N GLY A 454 -21.23 1.98 -11.93
CA GLY A 454 -20.89 1.94 -10.50
C GLY A 454 -22.08 1.42 -9.69
N LEU A 455 -21.83 1.00 -8.44
CA LEU A 455 -22.82 0.41 -7.52
C LEU A 455 -24.14 1.22 -7.35
N LYS A 456 -24.23 2.43 -7.90
CA LYS A 456 -25.43 3.30 -7.92
C LYS A 456 -25.88 3.78 -9.32
N GLY A 457 -25.36 3.23 -10.41
CA GLY A 457 -25.91 3.50 -11.75
C GLY A 457 -25.52 4.82 -12.42
N VAL A 458 -24.71 5.67 -11.78
CA VAL A 458 -24.21 6.93 -12.38
C VAL A 458 -22.79 6.69 -12.90
N GLU A 459 -22.59 6.84 -14.20
CA GLU A 459 -21.25 6.84 -14.81
C GLU A 459 -20.50 8.09 -14.37
N ASN A 460 -19.31 7.90 -13.81
CA ASN A 460 -18.41 8.99 -13.47
C ASN A 460 -17.24 8.98 -14.45
N ILE A 461 -17.12 10.05 -15.24
CA ILE A 461 -16.07 10.21 -16.24
C ILE A 461 -14.66 10.14 -15.66
N TYR A 462 -14.50 10.39 -14.35
CA TYR A 462 -13.22 10.40 -13.66
C TYR A 462 -12.79 9.01 -13.12
N THR A 463 -13.65 7.99 -13.22
CA THR A 463 -13.39 6.65 -12.66
C THR A 463 -13.82 5.53 -13.62
N GLN A 464 -13.53 5.67 -14.91
CA GLN A 464 -13.87 4.69 -15.95
C GLN A 464 -12.89 3.52 -16.00
N HIS A 465 -11.63 3.79 -15.70
CA HIS A 465 -10.55 2.80 -15.69
C HIS A 465 -10.82 1.68 -14.67
N THR A 466 -10.31 0.50 -14.98
CA THR A 466 -10.32 -0.66 -14.10
C THR A 466 -8.94 -1.31 -14.14
N PRO A 467 -8.27 -1.53 -12.99
CA PRO A 467 -6.94 -2.14 -12.98
C PRO A 467 -6.89 -3.52 -13.61
N LEU A 468 -5.78 -3.87 -14.26
CA LEU A 468 -5.56 -5.19 -14.86
C LEU A 468 -5.71 -6.33 -13.84
N LEU A 469 -5.36 -6.06 -12.58
CA LEU A 469 -5.50 -7.01 -11.47
C LEU A 469 -6.95 -7.48 -11.29
N GLN A 470 -7.94 -6.59 -11.48
CA GLN A 470 -9.35 -6.95 -11.32
C GLN A 470 -9.77 -7.99 -12.37
N GLU A 471 -9.38 -7.79 -13.64
CA GLU A 471 -9.64 -8.78 -14.69
C GLU A 471 -8.92 -10.10 -14.40
N THR A 472 -7.65 -10.04 -13.97
CA THR A 472 -6.85 -11.22 -13.64
C THR A 472 -7.52 -12.05 -12.54
N LEU A 473 -7.99 -11.40 -11.47
CA LEU A 473 -8.70 -12.06 -10.37
C LEU A 473 -10.07 -12.61 -10.79
N ASP A 474 -10.82 -11.88 -11.63
CA ASP A 474 -12.09 -12.38 -12.16
C ASP A 474 -11.90 -13.66 -12.98
N GLN A 475 -10.88 -13.70 -13.85
CA GLN A 475 -10.56 -14.89 -14.62
C GLN A 475 -10.09 -16.03 -13.72
N LEU A 476 -9.31 -15.73 -12.68
CA LEU A 476 -8.86 -16.72 -11.70
C LEU A 476 -10.03 -17.36 -10.95
N ILE A 477 -10.93 -16.53 -10.39
CA ILE A 477 -12.11 -16.98 -9.63
C ILE A 477 -13.05 -17.81 -10.51
N LYS A 478 -13.13 -17.50 -11.80
CA LYS A 478 -13.96 -18.25 -12.78
C LYS A 478 -13.26 -19.50 -13.34
N GLY A 479 -12.03 -19.80 -12.93
CA GLY A 479 -11.25 -20.92 -13.47
C GLY A 479 -10.83 -20.75 -14.94
N LYS A 480 -10.78 -19.51 -15.44
CA LYS A 480 -10.48 -19.16 -16.83
C LYS A 480 -9.12 -18.48 -17.02
N LEU A 481 -8.36 -18.28 -15.94
CA LEU A 481 -7.04 -17.66 -16.03
C LEU A 481 -6.06 -18.61 -16.75
N ARG A 482 -5.56 -18.17 -17.90
CA ARG A 482 -4.74 -18.97 -18.82
C ARG A 482 -3.44 -19.46 -18.16
N GLU A 483 -3.15 -20.74 -18.31
CA GLU A 483 -1.92 -21.35 -17.77
C GLU A 483 -0.65 -20.89 -18.49
N GLY A 484 -0.72 -20.61 -19.80
CA GLY A 484 0.44 -20.09 -20.54
C GLY A 484 0.90 -18.71 -20.07
N SER A 485 -0.01 -17.91 -19.51
CA SER A 485 0.29 -16.58 -18.95
C SER A 485 0.56 -16.63 -17.44
N TYR A 486 -0.13 -17.52 -16.73
CA TYR A 486 -0.01 -17.68 -15.28
C TYR A 486 0.10 -19.15 -14.87
N PRO A 487 1.23 -19.83 -15.11
CA PRO A 487 1.37 -21.25 -14.84
C PRO A 487 1.34 -21.56 -13.34
N TYR A 488 1.02 -22.81 -13.00
CA TYR A 488 1.24 -23.35 -11.66
C TYR A 488 2.71 -23.70 -11.46
N LEU A 489 3.23 -23.48 -10.26
CA LEU A 489 4.54 -23.97 -9.88
C LEU A 489 4.44 -25.43 -9.44
N GLY A 490 4.81 -26.34 -10.35
CA GLY A 490 4.72 -27.79 -10.16
C GLY A 490 3.56 -28.44 -10.93
N PRO A 491 3.40 -29.78 -10.82
CA PRO A 491 2.47 -30.53 -11.66
C PRO A 491 1.00 -30.42 -11.20
N SER A 492 0.76 -30.00 -9.96
CA SER A 492 -0.58 -29.93 -9.38
C SER A 492 -1.35 -28.71 -9.86
N GLN A 493 -2.60 -28.91 -10.27
CA GLN A 493 -3.51 -27.86 -10.69
C GLN A 493 -4.74 -27.81 -9.78
N LEU A 494 -5.25 -26.60 -9.54
CA LEU A 494 -6.47 -26.42 -8.78
C LEU A 494 -7.68 -26.71 -9.69
N LYS A 495 -8.50 -27.69 -9.32
CA LYS A 495 -9.72 -28.05 -10.06
C LYS A 495 -10.94 -27.22 -9.63
N ASP A 496 -11.00 -26.90 -8.35
CA ASP A 496 -12.11 -26.19 -7.74
C ASP A 496 -11.95 -24.67 -7.81
N ARG A 497 -13.06 -23.96 -7.60
CA ARG A 497 -13.07 -22.51 -7.46
C ARG A 497 -12.19 -22.09 -6.26
N PRO A 498 -11.16 -21.24 -6.45
CA PRO A 498 -10.31 -20.81 -5.35
C PRO A 498 -11.13 -20.01 -4.31
N GLN A 499 -10.99 -20.37 -3.03
CA GLN A 499 -11.66 -19.70 -1.92
C GLN A 499 -10.77 -18.68 -1.23
N ASP A 500 -9.49 -19.01 -1.02
CA ASP A 500 -8.51 -18.13 -0.39
C ASP A 500 -7.43 -17.78 -1.40
N ILE A 501 -7.30 -16.50 -1.72
CA ILE A 501 -6.35 -15.98 -2.70
C ILE A 501 -5.46 -14.95 -2.01
N ILE A 502 -4.16 -15.10 -2.17
CA ILE A 502 -3.15 -14.14 -1.74
C ILE A 502 -2.48 -13.66 -3.01
N VAL A 503 -2.54 -12.36 -3.28
CA VAL A 503 -1.87 -11.74 -4.41
C VAL A 503 -0.64 -11.02 -3.91
N PHE A 504 0.50 -11.24 -4.54
CA PHE A 504 1.70 -10.45 -4.31
C PHE A 504 2.16 -9.78 -5.60
N MET A 505 2.26 -8.44 -5.58
CA MET A 505 2.69 -7.63 -6.70
C MET A 505 4.11 -7.09 -6.50
N ILE A 506 5.02 -7.59 -7.35
CA ILE A 506 6.38 -7.09 -7.45
C ILE A 506 6.34 -5.69 -8.07
N GLY A 507 7.09 -4.74 -7.52
CA GLY A 507 7.05 -3.33 -7.96
C GLY A 507 5.86 -2.53 -7.42
N GLY A 508 5.11 -3.09 -6.47
CA GLY A 508 4.16 -2.35 -5.64
C GLY A 508 2.71 -2.33 -6.14
N ILE A 509 1.80 -2.10 -5.20
CA ILE A 509 0.34 -2.04 -5.41
C ILE A 509 -0.15 -0.59 -5.35
N THR A 510 -1.40 -0.34 -5.74
CA THR A 510 -2.06 0.97 -5.57
C THR A 510 -3.33 0.88 -4.70
N TYR A 511 -3.83 2.03 -4.23
CA TYR A 511 -5.12 2.06 -3.54
C TYR A 511 -6.32 1.82 -4.48
N GLU A 512 -6.17 2.03 -5.79
CA GLU A 512 -7.19 1.65 -6.79
C GLU A 512 -7.35 0.12 -6.83
N GLU A 513 -6.23 -0.60 -6.82
CA GLU A 513 -6.22 -2.06 -6.76
C GLU A 513 -6.72 -2.59 -5.41
N ALA A 514 -6.44 -1.86 -4.32
CA ALA A 514 -7.01 -2.17 -3.02
C ALA A 514 -8.55 -2.07 -3.04
N LEU A 515 -9.11 -1.05 -3.68
CA LEU A 515 -10.56 -0.93 -3.90
C LEU A 515 -11.09 -2.08 -4.76
N ALA A 516 -10.42 -2.42 -5.86
CA ALA A 516 -10.82 -3.55 -6.70
C ALA A 516 -10.91 -4.87 -5.89
N VAL A 517 -9.92 -5.14 -5.05
CA VAL A 517 -9.89 -6.31 -4.15
C VAL A 517 -11.00 -6.25 -3.10
N CYS A 518 -11.25 -5.08 -2.50
CA CYS A 518 -12.37 -4.85 -1.58
C CYS A 518 -13.71 -5.19 -2.25
N ASN A 519 -13.91 -4.74 -3.48
CA ASN A 519 -15.13 -4.99 -4.25
C ASN A 519 -15.27 -6.47 -4.63
N ILE A 520 -14.18 -7.15 -4.99
CA ILE A 520 -14.17 -8.60 -5.26
C ILE A 520 -14.59 -9.37 -4.02
N ASN A 521 -14.02 -9.04 -2.85
CA ASN A 521 -14.35 -9.67 -1.56
C ASN A 521 -15.83 -9.49 -1.20
N LYS A 522 -16.41 -8.32 -1.48
CA LYS A 522 -17.84 -8.06 -1.24
C LYS A 522 -18.76 -8.78 -2.23
N SER A 523 -18.37 -8.82 -3.51
CA SER A 523 -19.22 -9.32 -4.60
C SER A 523 -19.15 -10.84 -4.80
N ASN A 524 -18.17 -11.51 -4.20
CA ASN A 524 -17.99 -12.96 -4.33
C ASN A 524 -18.03 -13.63 -2.94
N PRO A 525 -19.21 -13.84 -2.35
CA PRO A 525 -19.34 -14.62 -1.12
C PRO A 525 -18.64 -15.99 -1.26
N GLY A 526 -17.80 -16.33 -0.29
CA GLY A 526 -16.99 -17.55 -0.30
C GLY A 526 -15.60 -17.40 -0.92
N VAL A 527 -15.27 -16.25 -1.52
CA VAL A 527 -13.91 -15.91 -1.96
C VAL A 527 -13.34 -14.81 -1.05
N ARG A 528 -12.10 -15.00 -0.60
CA ARG A 528 -11.36 -14.06 0.24
C ARG A 528 -10.01 -13.79 -0.40
N VAL A 529 -9.76 -12.54 -0.71
CA VAL A 529 -8.56 -12.06 -1.37
C VAL A 529 -7.82 -11.11 -0.44
N VAL A 530 -6.52 -11.36 -0.27
CA VAL A 530 -5.56 -10.44 0.36
C VAL A 530 -4.57 -10.02 -0.71
N LEU A 531 -4.33 -8.73 -0.86
CA LEU A 531 -3.37 -8.16 -1.79
C LEU A 531 -2.21 -7.55 -1.02
N GLY A 532 -1.00 -7.79 -1.50
CA GLY A 532 0.15 -7.03 -1.05
C GLY A 532 1.15 -6.81 -2.15
N GLY A 533 2.13 -5.96 -1.86
CA GLY A 533 3.21 -5.66 -2.78
C GLY A 533 4.47 -5.25 -2.05
N THR A 534 5.52 -5.01 -2.83
CA THR A 534 6.78 -4.47 -2.30
C THR A 534 6.54 -3.15 -1.58
N THR A 535 5.70 -2.30 -2.14
CA THR A 535 5.27 -1.03 -1.57
C THR A 535 3.83 -0.70 -1.99
N LEU A 536 3.31 0.43 -1.51
CA LEU A 536 2.02 1.00 -1.89
C LEU A 536 2.29 2.35 -2.56
N HIS A 537 1.98 2.45 -3.85
CA HIS A 537 2.36 3.56 -4.70
C HIS A 537 1.25 4.60 -4.88
N ASN A 538 1.69 5.86 -4.93
CA ASN A 538 1.10 6.94 -5.70
C ASN A 538 1.92 7.20 -6.97
N SER A 539 1.47 8.12 -7.84
CA SER A 539 2.18 8.44 -9.08
C SER A 539 3.65 8.80 -8.86
N GLN A 540 3.96 9.58 -7.84
CA GLN A 540 5.33 10.02 -7.56
C GLN A 540 6.25 8.84 -7.19
N THR A 541 5.85 8.04 -6.20
CA THR A 541 6.67 6.90 -5.73
C THR A 541 6.76 5.79 -6.78
N TYR A 542 5.76 5.65 -7.65
CA TYR A 542 5.85 4.75 -8.80
C TYR A 542 6.90 5.21 -9.81
N LEU A 543 6.96 6.51 -10.11
CA LEU A 543 8.01 7.06 -10.98
C LEU A 543 9.40 6.86 -10.37
N GLU A 544 9.54 6.93 -9.04
CA GLU A 544 10.79 6.59 -8.34
C GLU A 544 11.16 5.11 -8.48
N GLU A 545 10.20 4.19 -8.38
CA GLU A 545 10.40 2.75 -8.64
C GLU A 545 10.93 2.52 -10.06
N VAL A 546 10.27 3.13 -11.05
CA VAL A 546 10.66 3.02 -12.47
C VAL A 546 12.05 3.60 -12.71
N ALA A 547 12.38 4.74 -12.08
CA ALA A 547 13.71 5.34 -12.17
C ALA A 547 14.80 4.34 -11.74
N ILE A 548 14.60 3.70 -10.59
CA ILE A 548 15.55 2.73 -10.04
C ILE A 548 15.62 1.49 -10.94
N ALA A 549 14.47 0.99 -11.41
CA ALA A 549 14.39 -0.16 -12.29
C ALA A 549 15.14 0.05 -13.62
N GLN A 550 15.16 1.29 -14.13
CA GLN A 550 15.79 1.68 -15.40
C GLN A 550 17.18 2.32 -15.24
N HIS A 551 17.85 2.15 -14.10
CA HIS A 551 19.21 2.66 -13.85
C HIS A 551 19.39 4.18 -14.00
N MET A 552 18.38 4.97 -13.62
CA MET A 552 18.40 6.43 -13.74
C MET A 552 19.06 7.19 -12.59
#